data_AF-A0A1I7WQX8-F1
#
_entry.id   AF-A0A1I7WQX8-F1
#
_cell.length_a   1.000
_cell.length_b   1.000
_cell.length_c   1.000
_cell.angle_alpha   90.00
_cell.angle_beta   90.00
_cell.angle_gamma   90.00
#
_symmetry.space_group_name_H-M   'P 1'
#
loop_
_entity.id
_entity.type
_entity.pdbx_description
1 polymer ?
#
loop_
_entity_poly.entity_id
_entity_poly.type
_entity_poly.pdbx_seq_one_letter_code
_entity_poly.pdbx_strand_id
1 'polypeptide(L)'
;MIESLLPDDKKAASIELYPYLADSFGNSTRIDYGSGHEASFLIFCLCLFKIGLFREFDRKAVALRVFNKYLKVCRSLQVVYHMEPAGSRGVHAIDDFQFIPFLWGSAQLIGSFISHTKTGPFHEHSNQLWNISAVPSWEKVNSGMFKMYEGEVLKKFPVVQHFRFGSLFSFEKKEGAPTESLVRECS
;
A
#
# COMPACT_ATOMS: atom_id res chain seq x y z
N MET A 1 -5.88 -19.47 12.58
CA MET A 1 -6.47 -18.97 11.31
C MET A 1 -5.44 -18.90 10.18
N ILE A 2 -4.26 -18.30 10.37
CA ILE A 2 -3.22 -18.31 9.31
C ILE A 2 -2.54 -19.67 9.19
N GLU A 3 -2.26 -20.35 10.31
CA GLU A 3 -1.62 -21.68 10.30
C GLU A 3 -2.35 -22.71 9.43
N SER A 4 -3.68 -22.67 9.36
CA SER A 4 -4.48 -23.56 8.52
C SER A 4 -4.38 -23.26 7.02
N LEU A 5 -3.87 -22.08 6.65
CA LEU A 5 -3.61 -21.69 5.26
C LEU A 5 -2.18 -22.03 4.83
N LEU A 6 -1.32 -22.39 5.77
CA LEU A 6 0.09 -22.67 5.51
C LEU A 6 0.35 -24.17 5.39
N PRO A 7 1.19 -24.60 4.44
CA PRO A 7 1.77 -25.94 4.43
C PRO A 7 2.51 -26.26 5.74
N ASP A 8 2.60 -27.54 6.10
CA ASP A 8 3.21 -27.99 7.37
C ASP A 8 4.64 -27.49 7.56
N ASP A 9 5.44 -27.45 6.48
CA ASP A 9 6.83 -26.98 6.49
C ASP A 9 6.97 -25.47 6.74
N LYS A 10 5.87 -24.71 6.66
CA LYS A 10 5.86 -23.24 6.80
C LYS A 10 5.04 -22.75 8.00
N LYS A 11 4.49 -23.64 8.81
CA LYS A 11 3.64 -23.26 9.96
C LYS A 11 4.36 -22.35 10.96
N ALA A 12 5.67 -22.51 11.14
CA ALA A 12 6.47 -21.63 12.00
C ALA A 12 6.42 -20.16 11.57
N ALA A 13 6.27 -19.87 10.27
CA ALA A 13 6.16 -18.51 9.75
C ALA A 13 4.87 -17.80 10.20
N SER A 14 3.85 -18.54 10.66
CA SER A 14 2.58 -17.96 11.13
C SER A 14 2.77 -16.96 12.28
N ILE A 15 3.76 -17.19 13.14
CA ILE A 15 4.09 -16.33 14.28
C ILE A 15 4.43 -14.92 13.81
N GLU A 16 5.22 -14.81 12.73
CA GLU A 16 5.60 -13.51 12.16
C GLU A 16 4.53 -12.96 11.20
N LEU A 17 3.83 -13.83 10.47
CA LEU A 17 2.78 -13.41 9.53
C LEU A 17 1.55 -12.83 10.22
N TYR A 18 1.16 -13.38 11.38
CA TYR A 18 -0.07 -13.00 12.06
C TYR A 18 -0.12 -11.53 12.48
N PRO A 19 0.91 -10.97 13.14
CA PRO A 19 0.91 -9.56 13.49
C PRO A 19 0.71 -8.62 12.29
N TYR A 20 1.34 -8.91 11.13
CA TYR A 20 1.13 -8.09 9.92
C TYR A 20 -0.33 -8.13 9.46
N LEU A 21 -0.94 -9.33 9.41
CA LEU A 21 -2.34 -9.47 9.01
C LEU A 21 -3.29 -8.84 10.04
N ALA A 22 -3.03 -9.01 11.34
CA ALA A 22 -3.86 -8.45 12.40
C ALA A 22 -3.84 -6.92 12.37
N ASP A 23 -2.66 -6.32 12.20
CA ASP A 23 -2.50 -4.87 12.11
C ASP A 23 -2.95 -4.30 10.74
N SER A 24 -3.41 -5.13 9.80
CA SER A 24 -3.83 -4.69 8.47
C SER A 24 -5.21 -4.01 8.41
N PHE A 25 -6.02 -4.10 9.46
CA PHE A 25 -7.44 -3.73 9.42
C PHE A 25 -7.83 -2.55 10.31
N GLY A 26 -6.84 -1.81 10.82
CA GLY A 26 -7.06 -0.65 11.69
C GLY A 26 -6.70 -0.91 13.15
N ASN A 27 -6.91 0.10 13.99
CA ASN A 27 -6.70 0.00 15.43
C ASN A 27 -8.03 -0.15 16.17
N SER A 28 -8.16 -1.19 17.00
CA SER A 28 -9.39 -1.48 17.73
C SER A 28 -9.70 -0.47 18.85
N THR A 29 -8.68 0.13 19.47
CA THR A 29 -8.85 1.09 20.56
C THR A 29 -9.23 2.47 20.04
N ARG A 30 -8.55 2.94 18.99
CA ARG A 30 -8.80 4.25 18.38
C ARG A 30 -9.94 4.22 17.37
N ILE A 31 -10.34 3.04 16.92
CA ILE A 31 -11.33 2.84 15.85
C ILE A 31 -10.92 3.65 14.61
N ASP A 32 -9.65 3.52 14.24
CA ASP A 32 -9.07 4.25 13.10
C ASP A 32 -8.41 3.31 12.09
N TYR A 33 -8.27 3.80 10.86
CA TYR A 33 -7.59 3.11 9.77
C TYR A 33 -6.85 4.12 8.89
N GLY A 34 -5.71 3.75 8.33
CA GLY A 34 -4.96 4.58 7.40
C GLY A 34 -3.88 3.81 6.64
N SER A 35 -3.04 4.55 5.92
CA SER A 35 -2.01 3.98 5.03
C SER A 35 -0.97 3.09 5.73
N GLY A 36 -0.75 3.25 7.05
CA GLY A 36 0.07 2.33 7.83
C GLY A 36 -0.51 0.92 7.92
N HIS A 37 -1.83 0.81 8.08
CA HIS A 37 -2.53 -0.48 8.11
C HIS A 37 -2.56 -1.12 6.71
N GLU A 38 -2.74 -0.30 5.67
CA GLU A 38 -2.60 -0.74 4.27
C GLU A 38 -1.18 -1.29 4.01
N ALA A 39 -0.14 -0.61 4.49
CA ALA A 39 1.24 -1.04 4.36
C ALA A 39 1.50 -2.36 5.13
N SER A 40 0.91 -2.55 6.32
CA SER A 40 0.96 -3.84 7.03
C SER A 40 0.41 -5.00 6.20
N PHE A 41 -0.66 -4.77 5.43
CA PHE A 41 -1.19 -5.79 4.52
C PHE A 41 -0.24 -6.09 3.35
N LEU A 42 0.45 -5.06 2.83
CA LEU A 42 1.49 -5.27 1.83
C LEU A 42 2.69 -6.03 2.38
N ILE A 43 3.12 -5.75 3.61
CA ILE A 43 4.20 -6.49 4.29
C ILE A 43 3.79 -7.95 4.49
N PHE A 44 2.54 -8.21 4.88
CA PHE A 44 2.00 -9.57 4.94
C PHE A 44 2.12 -10.28 3.58
N CYS A 45 1.66 -9.65 2.49
CA CYS A 45 1.77 -10.20 1.14
C CYS A 45 3.23 -10.44 0.72
N LEU A 46 4.12 -9.48 1.01
CA LEU A 46 5.55 -9.60 0.76
C LEU A 46 6.15 -10.82 1.48
N CYS A 47 5.79 -11.03 2.75
CA CYS A 47 6.24 -12.18 3.52
C CYS A 47 5.74 -13.51 2.91
N LEU A 48 4.53 -13.55 2.37
CA LEU A 48 4.02 -14.72 1.62
C LEU A 48 4.82 -15.02 0.35
N PHE A 49 5.34 -14.00 -0.34
CA PHE A 49 6.31 -14.19 -1.44
C PHE A 49 7.65 -14.72 -0.92
N LYS A 50 8.16 -14.18 0.20
CA LYS A 50 9.45 -14.57 0.77
C LYS A 50 9.50 -16.03 1.21
N ILE A 51 8.39 -16.55 1.74
CA ILE A 51 8.28 -17.99 2.08
C ILE A 51 7.88 -18.87 0.88
N GLY A 52 7.75 -18.29 -0.32
CA GLY A 52 7.43 -19.02 -1.55
C GLY A 52 5.99 -19.53 -1.65
N LEU A 53 5.06 -19.01 -0.83
CA LEU A 53 3.64 -19.32 -0.96
C LEU A 53 3.03 -18.60 -2.16
N PHE A 54 3.38 -17.32 -2.34
CA PHE A 54 3.19 -16.61 -3.60
C PHE A 54 4.46 -16.68 -4.44
N ARG A 55 4.29 -16.81 -5.75
CA ARG A 55 5.38 -16.88 -6.74
C ARG A 55 5.30 -15.71 -7.71
N GLU A 56 6.36 -15.44 -8.46
CA GLU A 56 6.41 -14.25 -9.34
C GLU A 56 5.23 -14.14 -10.32
N PHE A 57 4.71 -15.26 -10.82
CA PHE A 57 3.54 -15.28 -11.69
C PHE A 57 2.24 -14.84 -10.98
N ASP A 58 2.18 -14.91 -9.65
CA ASP A 58 1.03 -14.49 -8.85
C ASP A 58 0.98 -12.97 -8.65
N ARG A 59 2.03 -12.21 -8.96
CA ARG A 59 2.10 -10.74 -8.70
C ARG A 59 0.86 -9.99 -9.17
N LYS A 60 0.40 -10.28 -10.40
CA LYS A 60 -0.82 -9.67 -10.95
C LYS A 60 -2.07 -10.14 -10.19
N ALA A 61 -2.18 -11.41 -9.85
CA ALA A 61 -3.33 -11.92 -9.10
C ALA A 61 -3.38 -11.35 -7.67
N VAL A 62 -2.24 -11.17 -7.01
CA VAL A 62 -2.16 -10.54 -5.69
C VAL A 62 -2.63 -9.10 -5.78
N ALA A 63 -2.13 -8.31 -6.73
CA ALA A 63 -2.54 -6.92 -6.90
C ALA A 63 -4.01 -6.77 -7.33
N LEU A 64 -4.48 -7.60 -8.27
CA LEU A 64 -5.79 -7.43 -8.91
C LEU A 64 -6.93 -8.21 -8.25
N ARG A 65 -6.63 -9.23 -7.44
CA ARG A 65 -7.67 -10.08 -6.83
C ARG A 65 -7.57 -10.08 -5.32
N VAL A 66 -6.40 -10.37 -4.76
CA VAL A 66 -6.21 -10.43 -3.30
C VAL A 66 -6.39 -9.05 -2.69
N PHE A 67 -5.67 -8.06 -3.21
CA PHE A 67 -5.76 -6.69 -2.71
C PHE A 67 -7.14 -6.07 -2.96
N ASN A 68 -7.77 -6.33 -4.11
CA ASN A 68 -9.15 -5.89 -4.35
C ASN A 68 -10.17 -6.49 -3.36
N LYS A 69 -9.98 -7.73 -2.89
CA LYS A 69 -10.79 -8.30 -1.81
C LYS A 69 -10.50 -7.62 -0.47
N TYR A 70 -9.24 -7.37 -0.17
CA TYR A 70 -8.82 -6.62 1.03
C TYR A 70 -9.49 -5.24 1.09
N LEU A 71 -9.44 -4.46 -0.01
CA LEU A 71 -10.09 -3.14 -0.09
C LEU A 71 -11.60 -3.19 0.18
N LYS A 72 -12.30 -4.23 -0.32
CA LYS A 72 -13.73 -4.40 -0.06
C LYS A 72 -14.00 -4.61 1.43
N VAL A 73 -13.16 -5.38 2.11
CA VAL A 73 -13.25 -5.58 3.56
C VAL A 73 -12.98 -4.26 4.29
N CYS A 74 -11.88 -3.58 3.99
CA CYS A 74 -11.54 -2.30 4.64
C CYS A 74 -12.63 -1.24 4.46
N ARG A 75 -13.18 -1.08 3.24
CA ARG A 75 -14.30 -0.17 2.99
C ARG A 75 -15.55 -0.54 3.78
N SER A 76 -15.84 -1.83 3.89
CA SER A 76 -16.95 -2.29 4.73
C SER A 76 -16.69 -1.96 6.21
N LEU A 77 -15.48 -2.16 6.72
CA LEU A 77 -15.14 -1.83 8.10
C LEU A 77 -15.25 -0.32 8.37
N GLN A 78 -14.70 0.50 7.46
CA GLN A 78 -14.73 1.97 7.54
C GLN A 78 -16.17 2.49 7.64
N VAL A 79 -17.07 1.96 6.82
CA VAL A 79 -18.49 2.37 6.82
C VAL A 79 -19.24 1.82 8.03
N VAL A 80 -19.09 0.52 8.32
CA VAL A 80 -19.87 -0.15 9.39
C VAL A 80 -19.48 0.36 10.77
N TYR A 81 -18.20 0.62 11.01
CA TYR A 81 -17.69 1.05 12.31
C TYR A 81 -17.41 2.55 12.38
N HIS A 82 -17.74 3.32 11.33
CA HIS A 82 -17.46 4.75 11.23
C HIS A 82 -16.02 5.10 11.59
N MET A 83 -15.07 4.35 11.02
CA MET A 83 -13.66 4.44 11.41
C MET A 83 -13.10 5.81 11.08
N GLU A 84 -12.27 6.35 11.97
CA GLU A 84 -11.57 7.60 11.72
C GLU A 84 -10.35 7.37 10.81
N PRO A 85 -10.03 8.34 9.93
CA PRO A 85 -8.74 8.38 9.23
C PRO A 85 -7.57 8.45 10.21
N ALA A 86 -6.65 7.48 10.15
CA ALA A 86 -5.46 7.42 10.98
C ALA A 86 -4.30 8.23 10.37
N GLY A 87 -3.61 9.01 11.20
CA GLY A 87 -2.47 9.84 10.80
C GLY A 87 -2.84 11.31 10.52
N SER A 88 -1.86 12.11 10.11
CA SER A 88 -2.09 13.53 9.85
C SER A 88 -2.81 13.75 8.52
N ARG A 89 -4.01 14.35 8.60
CA ARG A 89 -4.77 14.87 7.45
C ARG A 89 -4.05 16.08 6.87
N GLY A 90 -2.99 15.84 6.10
CA GLY A 90 -2.34 16.89 5.33
C GLY A 90 -3.23 17.33 4.18
N VAL A 91 -3.15 18.61 3.77
CA VAL A 91 -3.83 19.16 2.57
C VAL A 91 -3.39 18.43 1.27
N HIS A 92 -2.32 17.65 1.36
CA HIS A 92 -1.75 16.85 0.29
C HIS A 92 -2.16 15.37 0.32
N ALA A 93 -2.95 14.90 1.29
CA ALA A 93 -3.43 13.52 1.27
C ALA A 93 -4.30 13.27 0.03
N ILE A 94 -4.02 12.19 -0.70
CA ILE A 94 -4.78 11.83 -1.91
C ILE A 94 -6.16 11.26 -1.54
N ASP A 95 -6.24 10.55 -0.42
CA ASP A 95 -7.44 9.92 0.13
C ASP A 95 -7.27 9.77 1.65
N ASP A 96 -8.39 9.71 2.36
CA ASP A 96 -8.41 9.65 3.82
C ASP A 96 -7.90 8.31 4.38
N PHE A 97 -7.99 7.22 3.61
CA PHE A 97 -7.70 5.87 4.11
C PHE A 97 -6.66 5.11 3.28
N GLN A 98 -6.66 5.24 1.96
CA GLN A 98 -5.93 4.36 1.03
C GLN A 98 -4.89 5.12 0.20
N PHE A 99 -3.80 4.46 -0.17
CA PHE A 99 -2.81 5.01 -1.10
C PHE A 99 -2.57 4.06 -2.30
N ILE A 100 -2.41 2.77 -2.02
CA ILE A 100 -1.99 1.77 -3.01
C ILE A 100 -2.95 1.59 -4.20
N PRO A 101 -4.29 1.71 -4.07
CA PRO A 101 -5.18 1.69 -5.21
C PRO A 101 -4.86 2.76 -6.26
N PHE A 102 -4.42 3.94 -5.84
CA PHE A 102 -4.06 5.04 -6.73
C PHE A 102 -2.70 4.79 -7.38
N LEU A 103 -1.74 4.26 -6.61
CA LEU A 103 -0.43 3.87 -7.13
C LEU A 103 -0.56 2.78 -8.20
N TRP A 104 -1.23 1.66 -7.90
CA TRP A 104 -1.39 0.57 -8.88
C TRP A 104 -2.39 0.91 -9.98
N GLY A 105 -3.43 1.68 -9.69
CA GLY A 105 -4.39 2.16 -10.68
C GLY A 105 -3.74 3.05 -11.74
N SER A 106 -2.87 3.98 -11.32
CA SER A 106 -2.12 4.81 -12.28
C SER A 106 -1.18 3.97 -13.16
N ALA A 107 -0.52 2.94 -12.60
CA ALA A 107 0.32 2.02 -13.37
C ALA A 107 -0.46 1.24 -14.45
N GLN A 108 -1.70 0.83 -14.15
CA GLN A 108 -2.56 0.13 -15.11
C GLN A 108 -2.96 0.99 -16.31
N LEU A 109 -2.99 2.31 -16.14
CA LEU A 109 -3.41 3.26 -17.18
C LEU A 109 -2.26 3.67 -18.10
N ILE A 110 -1.00 3.37 -17.75
CA ILE A 110 0.17 3.57 -18.61
C ILE A 110 0.00 2.76 -19.89
N GLY A 111 0.03 3.43 -21.04
CA GLY A 111 -0.11 2.79 -22.36
C GLY A 111 -1.52 2.29 -22.70
N SER A 112 -2.54 2.58 -21.88
CA SER A 112 -3.93 2.21 -22.18
C SER A 112 -4.57 3.12 -23.24
N PHE A 113 -5.43 2.56 -24.11
CA PHE A 113 -6.16 3.35 -25.14
C PHE A 113 -7.03 4.47 -24.54
N ILE A 114 -7.37 4.37 -23.24
CA ILE A 114 -8.11 5.38 -22.48
C ILE A 114 -7.33 6.71 -22.42
N SER A 115 -6.00 6.67 -22.35
CA SER A 115 -5.17 7.89 -22.34
C SER A 115 -5.25 8.70 -23.63
N HIS A 116 -5.71 8.07 -24.73
CA HIS A 116 -5.85 8.71 -26.04
C HIS A 116 -7.28 9.14 -26.35
N THR A 117 -8.29 8.73 -25.56
CA THR A 117 -9.70 8.84 -25.97
C THR A 117 -10.68 9.39 -24.93
N LYS A 118 -10.27 9.59 -23.67
CA LYS A 118 -11.18 10.15 -22.66
C LYS A 118 -10.55 11.36 -21.95
N THR A 119 -10.90 12.54 -22.44
CA THR A 119 -10.83 13.81 -21.73
C THR A 119 -12.19 14.07 -21.06
N GLY A 120 -12.20 14.30 -19.74
CA GLY A 120 -13.44 14.61 -19.01
C GLY A 120 -13.29 14.64 -17.48
N PRO A 121 -14.24 15.24 -16.75
CA PRO A 121 -14.01 15.77 -15.41
C PRO A 121 -14.36 14.76 -14.30
N PHE A 122 -13.42 14.43 -13.42
CA PHE A 122 -13.54 13.46 -12.31
C PHE A 122 -13.61 14.19 -10.94
N HIS A 123 -14.59 15.08 -10.76
CA HIS A 123 -14.43 16.22 -9.83
C HIS A 123 -15.04 16.14 -8.44
N GLU A 124 -15.96 15.24 -8.12
CA GLU A 124 -16.86 15.60 -7.01
C GLU A 124 -16.29 15.41 -5.59
N HIS A 125 -15.11 14.79 -5.40
CA HIS A 125 -14.66 14.46 -4.03
C HIS A 125 -13.16 14.66 -3.70
N SER A 126 -12.26 15.04 -4.63
CA SER A 126 -10.81 15.00 -4.34
C SER A 126 -9.95 15.97 -5.16
N ASN A 127 -9.60 17.12 -4.57
CA ASN A 127 -8.78 18.17 -5.22
C ASN A 127 -7.34 17.72 -5.58
N GLN A 128 -6.75 16.74 -4.89
CA GLN A 128 -5.44 16.19 -5.25
C GLN A 128 -5.52 15.29 -6.50
N LEU A 129 -6.56 14.47 -6.63
CA LEU A 129 -6.81 13.65 -7.83
C LEU A 129 -7.02 14.52 -9.07
N TRP A 130 -7.59 15.73 -8.91
CA TRP A 130 -7.68 16.71 -9.99
C TRP A 130 -6.32 17.18 -10.50
N ASN A 131 -5.40 17.56 -9.61
CA ASN A 131 -4.03 17.96 -10.00
C ASN A 131 -3.29 16.82 -10.70
N ILE A 132 -3.54 15.58 -10.28
CA ILE A 132 -2.99 14.37 -10.93
C ILE A 132 -3.60 14.14 -12.32
N SER A 133 -4.90 14.39 -12.50
CA SER A 133 -5.57 14.27 -13.80
C SER A 133 -5.15 15.33 -14.82
N ALA A 134 -4.60 16.46 -14.36
CA ALA A 134 -4.02 17.50 -15.21
C ALA A 134 -2.63 17.12 -15.76
N VAL A 135 -2.02 16.03 -15.27
CA VAL A 135 -0.74 15.55 -15.77
C VAL A 135 -0.98 14.76 -17.06
N PRO A 136 -0.37 15.14 -18.20
CA PRO A 136 -0.69 14.56 -19.51
C PRO A 136 -0.20 13.11 -19.68
N SER A 137 0.55 12.57 -18.72
CA SER A 137 1.12 11.22 -18.78
C SER A 137 0.91 10.46 -17.48
N TRP A 138 0.22 9.32 -17.57
CA TRP A 138 0.06 8.37 -16.46
C TRP A 138 1.40 7.81 -15.95
N GLU A 139 2.45 7.83 -16.76
CA GLU A 139 3.81 7.46 -16.33
C GLU A 139 4.39 8.48 -15.35
N LYS A 140 4.20 9.78 -15.64
CA LYS A 140 4.58 10.87 -14.71
C LYS A 140 3.73 10.83 -13.45
N VAL A 141 2.42 10.59 -13.58
CA VAL A 141 1.53 10.39 -12.43
C VAL A 141 2.04 9.25 -11.55
N ASN A 142 2.26 8.07 -12.13
CA ASN A 142 2.68 6.90 -11.38
C ASN A 142 4.04 7.11 -10.68
N SER A 143 4.98 7.75 -11.37
CA SER A 143 6.27 8.13 -10.80
C SER A 143 6.13 9.12 -9.63
N GLY A 144 5.24 10.12 -9.75
CA GLY A 144 4.90 11.02 -8.65
C GLY A 144 4.25 10.31 -7.46
N MET A 145 3.33 9.37 -7.73
CA MET A 145 2.69 8.54 -6.71
C MET A 145 3.72 7.71 -5.93
N PHE A 146 4.72 7.13 -6.61
CA PHE A 146 5.79 6.40 -5.94
C PHE A 146 6.58 7.29 -4.98
N LYS A 147 7.02 8.49 -5.43
CA LYS A 147 7.75 9.45 -4.59
C LYS A 147 6.91 9.89 -3.39
N MET A 148 5.62 10.11 -3.61
CA MET A 148 4.71 10.51 -2.55
C MET A 148 4.47 9.39 -1.54
N TYR A 149 4.32 8.13 -1.98
CA TYR A 149 4.23 6.99 -1.07
C TYR A 149 5.49 6.87 -0.21
N GLU A 150 6.66 7.03 -0.81
CA GLU A 150 7.92 7.01 -0.09
C GLU A 150 7.99 8.13 0.98
N GLY A 151 7.66 9.36 0.62
CA GLY A 151 7.70 10.50 1.53
C GLY A 151 6.63 10.48 2.63
N GLU A 152 5.38 10.21 2.27
CA GLU A 152 4.22 10.36 3.15
C GLU A 152 3.86 9.08 3.92
N VAL A 153 4.33 7.92 3.48
CA VAL A 153 4.07 6.64 4.16
C VAL A 153 5.36 6.09 4.73
N LEU A 154 6.37 5.80 3.89
CA LEU A 154 7.56 5.05 4.33
C LEU A 154 8.59 5.89 5.11
N LYS A 155 8.66 7.20 4.86
CA LYS A 155 9.55 8.12 5.60
C LYS A 155 8.84 8.89 6.73
N LYS A 156 7.56 8.61 6.96
CA LYS A 156 6.75 9.30 7.96
C LYS A 156 6.73 8.51 9.26
N PHE A 157 7.48 8.98 10.25
CA PHE A 157 7.61 8.29 11.54
C PHE A 157 6.27 7.89 12.19
N PRO A 158 5.23 8.77 12.24
CA PRO A 158 3.93 8.39 12.79
C PRO A 158 3.26 7.17 12.13
N VAL A 159 3.61 6.90 10.86
CA VAL A 159 3.11 5.75 10.11
C VAL A 159 3.99 4.52 10.39
N VAL A 160 5.30 4.64 10.17
CA VAL A 160 6.22 3.49 10.24
C VAL A 160 6.56 3.03 11.65
N GLN A 161 6.30 3.84 12.69
CA GLN A 161 6.50 3.44 14.09
C GLN A 161 5.69 2.19 14.49
N HIS A 162 4.64 1.86 13.73
CA HIS A 162 3.80 0.70 13.96
C HIS A 162 4.24 -0.54 13.15
N PHE A 163 5.27 -0.41 12.30
CA PHE A 163 5.80 -1.56 11.58
C PHE A 163 6.52 -2.48 12.54
N ARG A 164 6.23 -3.77 12.39
CA ARG A 164 6.92 -4.84 13.11
C ARG A 164 8.04 -5.35 12.23
N PHE A 165 9.12 -5.79 12.87
CA PHE A 165 10.26 -6.37 12.19
C PHE A 165 10.56 -7.75 12.76
N GLY A 166 10.96 -8.66 11.89
CA GLY A 166 11.27 -10.04 12.23
C GLY A 166 12.25 -10.66 11.24
N SER A 167 12.24 -11.99 11.12
CA SER A 167 13.13 -12.70 10.21
C SER A 167 12.73 -12.52 8.73
N LEU A 168 11.43 -12.47 8.44
CA LEU A 168 10.90 -12.30 7.09
C LEU A 168 10.92 -10.83 6.67
N PHE A 169 10.62 -9.89 7.57
CA PHE A 169 10.76 -8.46 7.31
C PHE A 169 11.76 -7.85 8.31
N SER A 170 13.05 -7.98 7.99
CA SER A 170 14.14 -7.59 8.88
C SER A 170 14.41 -6.09 8.84
N PHE A 171 14.80 -5.56 10.01
CA PHE A 171 15.33 -4.20 10.17
C PHE A 171 16.80 -4.09 9.74
N GLU A 172 17.51 -5.22 9.64
CA GLU A 172 18.92 -5.25 9.28
C GLU A 172 19.15 -4.67 7.89
N LYS A 173 20.23 -3.90 7.75
CA LYS A 173 20.61 -3.31 6.46
C LYS A 173 20.87 -4.42 5.45
N LYS A 174 20.18 -4.38 4.32
CA LYS A 174 20.42 -5.31 3.22
C LYS A 174 21.84 -5.08 2.65
N GLU A 175 22.65 -6.13 2.65
CA GLU A 175 23.97 -6.11 2.01
C GLU A 175 23.83 -5.75 0.52
N GLY A 176 24.65 -4.80 0.07
CA GLY A 176 24.60 -4.27 -1.30
C GLY A 176 23.45 -3.31 -1.60
N ALA A 177 22.67 -2.87 -0.60
CA ALA A 177 21.75 -1.75 -0.79
C ALA A 177 22.55 -0.47 -1.13
N PRO A 178 22.17 0.27 -2.18
CA PRO A 178 22.87 1.50 -2.55
C PRO A 178 22.88 2.47 -1.37
N THR A 179 24.08 2.90 -0.96
CA THR A 179 24.29 3.91 0.08
C THR A 179 23.73 5.24 -0.45
N GLU A 180 22.60 5.70 0.10
CA GLU A 180 21.96 7.01 -0.12
C GLU A 180 22.56 7.88 -1.26
N SER A 181 22.19 7.59 -2.51
CA SER A 181 22.38 8.52 -3.64
C SER A 181 21.05 9.06 -4.21
N LEU A 182 19.90 8.54 -3.75
CA LEU A 182 18.59 8.85 -4.35
C LEU A 182 17.97 10.20 -3.94
N VAL A 183 18.69 11.07 -3.23
CA VAL A 183 18.16 12.39 -2.81
C VAL A 183 18.78 13.57 -3.59
N ARG A 184 19.79 13.35 -4.44
CA ARG A 184 20.51 14.47 -5.09
C ARG A 184 20.36 14.66 -6.61
N GLU A 185 19.65 13.80 -7.34
CA GLU A 185 19.59 13.88 -8.81
C GLU A 185 18.28 14.46 -9.40
N CYS A 186 17.51 15.24 -8.65
CA CYS A 186 16.43 16.04 -9.23
C CYS A 186 16.35 17.43 -8.55
N SER A 187 17.47 18.18 -8.57
CA SER A 187 17.48 19.63 -8.33
C SER A 187 17.37 20.37 -9.66
#